data_AF-A0A9W6IM72-F1
#
_entry.id   AF-A0A9W6IM72-F1
#
_cell.length_a   1.000
_cell.length_b   1.000
_cell.length_c   1.000
_cell.angle_alpha   90.00
_cell.angle_beta   90.00
_cell.angle_gamma   90.00
#
_symmetry.space_group_name_H-M   'P 1'
#
loop_
_entity.id
_entity.type
_entity.pdbx_description
1 polymer ?
#
loop_
_entity_poly.entity_id
_entity_poly.type
_entity_poly.pdbx_seq_one_letter_code
_entity_poly.pdbx_strand_id
1 'polypeptide(L)'
;MTASVIDRFVALDSAFREHARRGERMYARFAALSGLSSDVPPELLVSRAIAIRDELNAGLGAWKEPGKSMRLVFAAALAAAGRTAPHFFDTRGALNRRRKERGGRGLNHGGSCAALALVSAGGLPHHVDAFYDILEAIAAPWWRRDSAREEMVAAIFAAMGEMPHEALERLDTARQALRTAGVPKSHAEAAACEIAFFDFDPSAIAPAWTTLNTAVRGRSSLRHGIGKTGLAVLAAHGDGRATADALVASFEAVRALRPKPSGDVAAKLAMRLAQAQTGETAPIAAARDLAAILAAQAAMIAAVTASTSAAVVAAS
;
A
#
# COMPACT_ATOMS: atom_id res chain seq x y z
N MET A 1 28.36 -0.50 6.58
CA MET A 1 27.32 -0.20 7.60
C MET A 1 26.02 0.02 6.87
N THR A 2 25.16 -1.00 6.81
CA THR A 2 23.80 -0.85 6.28
C THR A 2 23.00 0.04 7.23
N ALA A 3 22.61 1.22 6.76
CA ALA A 3 21.67 2.07 7.49
C ALA A 3 20.41 1.27 7.81
N SER A 4 19.85 1.41 9.01
CA SER A 4 18.62 0.69 9.35
C SER A 4 17.48 1.14 8.42
N VAL A 5 16.48 0.28 8.20
CA VAL A 5 15.28 0.62 7.41
C VAL A 5 14.61 1.91 7.93
N ILE A 6 14.66 2.12 9.24
CA ILE A 6 14.16 3.34 9.89
C ILE A 6 15.00 4.57 9.46
N ASP A 7 16.33 4.47 9.48
CA ASP A 7 17.21 5.59 9.06
C ASP A 7 16.96 5.96 7.59
N ARG A 8 16.82 4.95 6.72
CA ARG A 8 16.48 5.16 5.31
C ARG A 8 15.13 5.85 5.15
N PHE A 9 14.12 5.42 5.90
CA PHE A 9 12.81 6.06 5.89
C PHE A 9 12.87 7.52 6.36
N VAL A 10 13.61 7.83 7.42
CA VAL A 10 13.79 9.19 7.92
C VAL A 10 14.47 10.08 6.88
N ALA A 11 15.53 9.56 6.22
CA ALA A 11 16.22 10.27 5.14
C ALA A 11 15.27 10.56 3.96
N LEU A 12 14.50 9.56 3.54
CA LEU A 12 13.49 9.71 2.48
C LEU A 12 12.38 10.70 2.87
N ASP A 13 11.84 10.65 4.09
CA ASP A 13 10.82 11.60 4.57
C ASP A 13 11.36 13.03 4.53
N SER A 14 12.58 13.25 5.03
CA SER A 14 13.21 14.57 5.00
C SER A 14 13.37 15.07 3.56
N ALA A 15 13.95 14.25 2.69
CA ALA A 15 14.22 14.61 1.30
C ALA A 15 12.93 14.89 0.50
N PHE A 16 11.89 14.04 0.65
CA PHE A 16 10.59 14.31 0.02
C PHE A 16 9.94 15.58 0.56
N ARG A 17 10.04 15.87 1.86
CA ARG A 17 9.41 17.07 2.46
C ARG A 17 10.06 18.37 2.04
N GLU A 18 11.37 18.35 1.80
CA GLU A 18 12.13 19.49 1.27
C GLU A 18 11.67 19.84 -0.16
N HIS A 19 11.47 18.82 -1.00
CA HIS A 19 11.13 18.99 -2.42
C HIS A 19 9.62 19.04 -2.70
N ALA A 20 8.78 18.59 -1.76
CA ALA A 20 7.33 18.59 -1.89
C ALA A 20 6.74 20.00 -1.84
N ARG A 21 5.77 20.26 -2.72
CA ARG A 21 4.99 21.52 -2.69
C ARG A 21 4.20 21.59 -1.38
N ARG A 22 3.80 22.80 -0.94
CA ARG A 22 3.12 23.02 0.36
C ARG A 22 1.93 22.07 0.60
N GLY A 23 1.11 21.80 -0.42
CA GLY A 23 -0.04 20.90 -0.34
C GLY A 23 0.30 19.39 -0.39
N GLU A 24 1.53 19.04 -0.73
CA GLU A 24 2.02 17.66 -0.87
C GLU A 24 2.84 17.21 0.34
N ARG A 25 3.27 18.14 1.21
CA ARG A 25 4.12 17.84 2.38
C ARG A 25 3.52 16.82 3.34
N MET A 26 2.19 16.71 3.42
CA MET A 26 1.52 15.68 4.23
C MET A 26 1.69 14.27 3.63
N TYR A 27 1.92 14.18 2.32
CA TYR A 27 2.04 12.93 1.56
C TYR A 27 3.48 12.45 1.43
N ALA A 28 4.45 13.31 1.73
CA ALA A 28 5.87 13.00 1.67
C ALA A 28 6.26 11.75 2.48
N ARG A 29 5.61 11.49 3.61
CA ARG A 29 5.83 10.27 4.42
C ARG A 29 5.36 9.00 3.74
N PHE A 30 4.25 9.09 3.01
CA PHE A 30 3.73 7.96 2.25
C PHE A 30 4.56 7.74 0.98
N ALA A 31 5.07 8.81 0.36
CA ALA A 31 6.04 8.72 -0.73
C ALA A 31 7.38 8.13 -0.26
N ALA A 32 7.88 8.54 0.91
CA ALA A 32 9.06 7.99 1.56
C ALA A 32 8.87 6.52 1.90
N LEU A 33 7.67 6.16 2.37
CA LEU A 33 7.30 4.77 2.54
C LEU A 33 7.42 4.07 1.18
N SER A 34 6.69 4.44 0.14
CA SER A 34 6.80 3.80 -1.18
C SER A 34 8.24 3.58 -1.69
N GLY A 35 9.12 4.57 -1.51
CA GLY A 35 10.54 4.51 -1.88
C GLY A 35 11.44 3.53 -1.11
N LEU A 36 10.96 2.95 -0.01
CA LEU A 36 11.78 2.25 0.97
C LEU A 36 12.52 1.01 0.42
N SER A 37 11.83 0.17 -0.37
CA SER A 37 12.40 -1.06 -0.94
C SER A 37 13.36 -0.83 -2.12
N SER A 38 13.56 0.42 -2.55
CA SER A 38 14.53 0.72 -3.61
C SER A 38 15.94 0.78 -3.03
N ASP A 39 16.94 0.25 -3.73
CA ASP A 39 18.35 0.41 -3.35
C ASP A 39 18.94 1.75 -3.81
N VAL A 40 18.17 2.53 -4.57
CA VAL A 40 18.60 3.84 -5.08
C VAL A 40 18.84 4.81 -3.91
N PRO A 41 19.91 5.64 -3.93
CA PRO A 41 20.14 6.66 -2.92
C PRO A 41 18.91 7.60 -2.75
N PRO A 42 18.54 8.01 -1.52
CA PRO A 42 17.33 8.79 -1.26
C PRO A 42 17.17 10.02 -2.15
N GLU A 43 18.24 10.79 -2.35
CA GLU A 43 18.26 12.04 -3.11
C GLU A 43 17.95 11.80 -4.59
N LEU A 44 18.56 10.75 -5.16
CA LEU A 44 18.33 10.36 -6.55
C LEU A 44 16.91 9.81 -6.74
N LEU A 45 16.40 9.04 -5.78
CA LEU A 45 15.05 8.51 -5.81
C LEU A 45 14.01 9.63 -5.74
N VAL A 46 14.20 10.61 -4.85
CA VAL A 46 13.33 11.78 -4.72
C VAL A 46 13.37 12.63 -5.99
N SER A 47 14.55 12.89 -6.55
CA SER A 47 14.68 13.63 -7.81
C SER A 47 13.88 12.96 -8.95
N ARG A 48 14.01 11.63 -9.11
CA ARG A 48 13.23 10.85 -10.08
C ARG A 48 11.73 10.92 -9.82
N ALA A 49 11.32 10.72 -8.57
CA ALA A 49 9.91 10.77 -8.19
C ALA A 49 9.31 12.17 -8.45
N ILE A 50 10.07 13.23 -8.23
CA ILE A 50 9.63 14.61 -8.50
C ILE A 50 9.43 14.86 -9.99
N ALA A 51 10.35 14.40 -10.84
CA ALA A 51 10.21 14.47 -12.29
C ALA A 51 8.97 13.71 -12.79
N ILE A 52 8.80 12.46 -12.33
CA ILE A 52 7.61 11.63 -12.66
C ILE A 52 6.33 12.32 -12.18
N ARG A 53 6.33 12.92 -10.98
CA ARG A 53 5.17 13.65 -10.43
C ARG A 53 4.80 14.84 -11.31
N ASP A 54 5.77 15.56 -11.87
CA ASP A 54 5.52 16.68 -12.77
C ASP A 54 5.00 16.22 -14.13
N GLU A 55 5.49 15.09 -14.67
CA GLU A 55 4.91 14.44 -15.86
C GLU A 55 3.47 13.96 -15.62
N LEU A 56 3.20 13.33 -14.47
CA LEU A 56 1.84 12.93 -14.08
C LEU A 56 0.92 14.15 -13.97
N ASN A 57 1.43 15.28 -13.47
CA ASN A 57 0.68 16.52 -13.40
C ASN A 57 0.31 17.06 -14.77
N ALA A 58 1.26 17.04 -15.72
CA ALA A 58 1.02 17.46 -17.10
C ALA A 58 0.02 16.55 -17.81
N GLY A 59 0.19 15.22 -17.73
CA GLY A 59 -0.65 14.27 -18.47
C GLY A 59 -2.06 14.07 -17.91
N LEU A 60 -2.26 14.24 -16.59
CA LEU A 60 -3.57 14.05 -15.95
C LEU A 60 -4.40 15.34 -15.86
N GLY A 61 -3.76 16.51 -15.91
CA GLY A 61 -4.44 17.79 -15.67
C GLY A 61 -5.00 17.89 -14.23
N ALA A 62 -6.04 18.69 -14.02
CA ALA A 62 -6.60 18.94 -12.68
C ALA A 62 -7.65 17.91 -12.23
N TRP A 63 -8.38 17.30 -13.16
CA TRP A 63 -9.64 16.59 -12.88
C TRP A 63 -9.54 15.06 -12.94
N LYS A 64 -8.39 14.51 -13.37
CA LYS A 64 -8.20 13.06 -13.46
C LYS A 64 -7.47 12.52 -12.24
N GLU A 65 -7.93 11.35 -11.80
CA GLU A 65 -7.27 10.56 -10.76
C GLU A 65 -5.90 10.03 -11.21
N PRO A 66 -4.96 9.80 -10.27
CA PRO A 66 -5.02 10.21 -8.87
C PRO A 66 -5.01 11.74 -8.73
N GLY A 67 -5.75 12.27 -7.76
CA GLY A 67 -5.71 13.70 -7.41
C GLY A 67 -4.29 14.23 -7.17
N LYS A 68 -4.08 15.54 -7.35
CA LYS A 68 -2.73 16.18 -7.33
C LYS A 68 -1.88 15.79 -6.12
N SER A 69 -2.47 15.71 -4.93
CA SER A 69 -1.80 15.34 -3.69
C SER A 69 -1.24 13.91 -3.69
N MET A 70 -1.95 12.97 -4.31
CA MET A 70 -1.59 11.55 -4.35
C MET A 70 -0.56 11.23 -5.43
N ARG A 71 -0.37 12.12 -6.42
CA ARG A 71 0.60 11.93 -7.51
C ARG A 71 2.03 11.82 -7.01
N LEU A 72 2.36 12.45 -5.88
CA LEU A 72 3.69 12.28 -5.28
C LEU A 72 3.92 10.83 -4.79
N VAL A 73 2.90 10.20 -4.19
CA VAL A 73 2.98 8.81 -3.73
C VAL A 73 3.07 7.85 -4.93
N PHE A 74 2.23 8.08 -5.95
CA PHE A 74 2.29 7.31 -7.20
C PHE A 74 3.66 7.43 -7.87
N ALA A 75 4.21 8.64 -7.94
CA ALA A 75 5.50 8.88 -8.55
C ALA A 75 6.65 8.23 -7.76
N ALA A 76 6.57 8.23 -6.42
CA ALA A 76 7.54 7.54 -5.58
C ALA A 76 7.48 6.02 -5.78
N ALA A 77 6.29 5.43 -5.85
CA ALA A 77 6.10 4.01 -6.16
C ALA A 77 6.68 3.64 -7.54
N LEU A 78 6.39 4.44 -8.57
CA LEU A 78 6.95 4.25 -9.91
C LEU A 78 8.49 4.37 -9.89
N ALA A 79 9.03 5.42 -9.25
CA ALA A 79 10.48 5.61 -9.16
C ALA A 79 11.17 4.45 -8.43
N ALA A 80 10.56 3.94 -7.35
CA ALA A 80 11.07 2.82 -6.57
C ALA A 80 11.11 1.52 -7.39
N ALA A 81 10.07 1.29 -8.20
CA ALA A 81 9.96 0.16 -9.11
C ALA A 81 10.79 0.32 -10.42
N GLY A 82 11.54 1.43 -10.58
CA GLY A 82 12.29 1.70 -11.80
C GLY A 82 11.40 1.99 -13.03
N ARG A 83 10.20 2.50 -12.80
CA ARG A 83 9.17 2.82 -13.81
C ARG A 83 9.00 4.34 -13.97
N THR A 84 8.29 4.73 -15.02
CA THR A 84 8.10 6.14 -15.42
C THR A 84 6.61 6.47 -15.60
N ALA A 85 6.27 7.76 -15.75
CA ALA A 85 4.88 8.15 -16.01
C ALA A 85 4.31 7.57 -17.33
N PRO A 86 5.07 7.47 -18.44
CA PRO A 86 4.64 6.76 -19.64
C PRO A 86 4.14 5.32 -19.38
N HIS A 87 4.89 4.52 -18.60
CA HIS A 87 4.46 3.15 -18.26
C HIS A 87 3.07 3.14 -17.59
N PHE A 88 2.82 4.08 -16.67
CA PHE A 88 1.53 4.24 -16.02
C PHE A 88 0.43 4.66 -17.01
N PHE A 89 0.69 5.65 -17.87
CA PHE A 89 -0.29 6.14 -18.84
C PHE A 89 -0.66 5.07 -19.88
N ASP A 90 0.31 4.35 -20.42
CA ASP A 90 0.10 3.31 -21.41
C ASP A 90 -0.72 2.16 -20.83
N THR A 91 -0.37 1.73 -19.63
CA THR A 91 -1.07 0.64 -18.92
C THR A 91 -2.49 1.06 -18.55
N ARG A 92 -2.68 2.27 -18.02
CA ARG A 92 -4.02 2.80 -17.74
C ARG A 92 -4.86 2.96 -19.00
N GLY A 93 -4.24 3.38 -20.11
CA GLY A 93 -4.87 3.46 -21.41
C GLY A 93 -5.33 2.08 -21.90
N ALA A 94 -4.47 1.08 -21.79
CA ALA A 94 -4.78 -0.31 -22.14
C ALA A 94 -5.92 -0.88 -21.29
N LEU A 95 -5.91 -0.69 -19.96
CA LEU A 95 -7.02 -1.06 -19.07
C LEU A 95 -8.35 -0.46 -19.53
N ASN A 96 -8.36 0.85 -19.82
CA ASN A 96 -9.58 1.54 -20.24
C ASN A 96 -10.06 1.13 -21.64
N ARG A 97 -9.15 0.87 -22.59
CA ARG A 97 -9.50 0.33 -23.91
C ARG A 97 -10.09 -1.06 -23.77
N ARG A 98 -9.41 -1.95 -23.04
CA ARG A 98 -9.85 -3.33 -22.88
C ARG A 98 -11.19 -3.42 -22.16
N ARG A 99 -11.43 -2.57 -21.16
CA ARG A 99 -12.75 -2.43 -20.52
C ARG A 99 -13.86 -2.14 -21.53
N LYS A 100 -13.63 -1.24 -22.49
CA LYS A 100 -14.63 -0.88 -23.50
C LYS A 100 -14.90 -2.04 -24.45
N GLU A 101 -13.88 -2.82 -24.79
CA GLU A 101 -13.98 -3.99 -25.67
C GLU A 101 -14.69 -5.17 -25.00
N ARG A 102 -14.28 -5.54 -23.78
CA ARG A 102 -14.89 -6.64 -23.02
C ARG A 102 -16.28 -6.31 -22.47
N GLY A 103 -16.56 -5.04 -22.23
CA GLY A 103 -17.66 -4.64 -21.38
C GLY A 103 -17.39 -4.94 -19.89
N GLY A 104 -18.37 -4.69 -19.03
CA GLY A 104 -18.29 -4.99 -17.60
C GLY A 104 -18.10 -3.79 -16.69
N ARG A 105 -17.74 -4.07 -15.43
CA ARG A 105 -17.76 -3.08 -14.35
C ARG A 105 -16.78 -1.92 -14.58
N GLY A 106 -17.13 -0.76 -14.03
CA GLY A 106 -16.19 0.36 -13.89
C GLY A 106 -15.02 -0.03 -12.99
N LEU A 107 -13.81 0.40 -13.36
CA LEU A 107 -12.66 0.34 -12.47
C LEU A 107 -12.70 1.55 -11.52
N ASN A 108 -12.31 1.33 -10.27
CA ASN A 108 -12.23 2.37 -9.27
C ASN A 108 -11.19 3.43 -9.67
N HIS A 109 -11.49 4.70 -9.40
CA HIS A 109 -10.66 5.86 -9.80
C HIS A 109 -10.19 5.82 -11.27
N GLY A 110 -11.02 5.28 -12.18
CA GLY A 110 -10.71 5.14 -13.60
C GLY A 110 -9.50 4.23 -13.89
N GLY A 111 -9.29 3.20 -13.06
CA GLY A 111 -8.23 2.21 -13.18
C GLY A 111 -6.85 2.70 -12.74
N SER A 112 -6.77 3.85 -12.06
CA SER A 112 -5.48 4.44 -11.68
C SER A 112 -4.72 3.57 -10.68
N CYS A 113 -5.38 3.06 -9.64
CA CYS A 113 -4.74 2.20 -8.66
C CYS A 113 -4.35 0.83 -9.26
N ALA A 114 -5.22 0.25 -10.10
CA ALA A 114 -4.92 -0.99 -10.82
C ALA A 114 -3.71 -0.83 -11.76
N ALA A 115 -3.66 0.27 -12.52
CA ALA A 115 -2.54 0.56 -13.42
C ALA A 115 -1.22 0.72 -12.64
N LEU A 116 -1.24 1.44 -11.52
CA LEU A 116 -0.06 1.59 -10.69
C LEU A 116 0.38 0.24 -10.11
N ALA A 117 -0.54 -0.52 -9.51
CA ALA A 117 -0.23 -1.81 -8.92
C ALA A 117 0.37 -2.77 -9.96
N LEU A 118 -0.22 -2.83 -11.17
CA LEU A 118 0.28 -3.66 -12.26
C LEU A 118 1.70 -3.24 -12.66
N VAL A 119 1.94 -1.95 -12.89
CA VAL A 119 3.25 -1.44 -13.34
C VAL A 119 4.33 -1.56 -12.25
N SER A 120 3.99 -1.23 -11.00
CA SER A 120 4.90 -1.32 -9.86
C SER A 120 5.28 -2.77 -9.55
N ALA A 121 4.38 -3.73 -9.77
CA ALA A 121 4.67 -5.16 -9.65
C ALA A 121 5.45 -5.72 -10.85
N GLY A 122 5.77 -4.90 -11.85
CA GLY A 122 6.57 -5.28 -13.01
C GLY A 122 5.77 -5.60 -14.27
N GLY A 123 4.45 -5.49 -14.22
CA GLY A 123 3.56 -5.75 -15.34
C GLY A 123 3.64 -4.72 -16.47
N LEU A 124 3.10 -5.10 -17.62
CA LEU A 124 3.12 -4.35 -18.87
C LEU A 124 1.72 -4.28 -19.48
N PRO A 125 1.46 -3.41 -20.48
CA PRO A 125 0.14 -3.25 -21.08
C PRO A 125 -0.49 -4.54 -21.64
N HIS A 126 0.30 -5.53 -22.04
CA HIS A 126 -0.23 -6.80 -22.54
C HIS A 126 -0.76 -7.73 -21.44
N HIS A 127 -0.46 -7.49 -20.16
CA HIS A 127 -1.02 -8.24 -19.03
C HIS A 127 -2.47 -7.84 -18.69
N VAL A 128 -3.05 -6.87 -19.38
CA VAL A 128 -4.39 -6.36 -19.10
C VAL A 128 -5.48 -7.42 -19.29
N ASP A 129 -5.30 -8.36 -20.22
CA ASP A 129 -6.23 -9.48 -20.38
C ASP A 129 -6.24 -10.39 -19.14
N ALA A 130 -5.06 -10.83 -18.71
CA ALA A 130 -4.90 -11.63 -17.49
C ALA A 130 -5.45 -10.91 -16.27
N PHE A 131 -5.24 -9.59 -16.15
CA PHE A 131 -5.85 -8.77 -15.11
C PHE A 131 -7.37 -8.90 -15.06
N TYR A 132 -8.06 -8.82 -16.20
CA TYR A 132 -9.53 -8.93 -16.23
C TYR A 132 -10.00 -10.35 -15.92
N ASP A 133 -9.32 -11.38 -16.44
CA ASP A 133 -9.65 -12.78 -16.16
C ASP A 133 -9.49 -13.12 -14.67
N ILE A 134 -8.40 -12.66 -14.05
CA ILE A 134 -8.18 -12.81 -12.61
C ILE A 134 -9.22 -12.00 -11.82
N LEU A 135 -9.48 -10.75 -12.22
CA LEU A 135 -10.44 -9.88 -11.53
C LEU A 135 -11.85 -10.47 -11.52
N GLU A 136 -12.27 -11.11 -12.60
CA GLU A 136 -13.55 -11.81 -12.70
C GLU A 136 -13.57 -13.05 -11.79
N ALA A 137 -12.48 -13.83 -11.77
CA ALA A 137 -12.37 -15.02 -10.93
C ALA A 137 -12.39 -14.70 -9.42
N ILE A 138 -11.65 -13.67 -8.98
CA ILE A 138 -11.54 -13.33 -7.55
C ILE A 138 -12.66 -12.43 -7.03
N ALA A 139 -13.51 -11.89 -7.91
CA ALA A 139 -14.53 -10.91 -7.53
C ALA A 139 -15.51 -11.49 -6.51
N ALA A 140 -15.68 -10.80 -5.37
CA ALA A 140 -16.72 -11.16 -4.43
C ALA A 140 -18.12 -10.92 -5.03
N PRO A 141 -19.18 -11.56 -4.48
CA PRO A 141 -20.56 -11.19 -4.77
C PRO A 141 -20.79 -9.70 -4.52
N TRP A 142 -21.60 -9.05 -5.35
CA TRP A 142 -21.74 -7.58 -5.41
C TRP A 142 -21.98 -6.91 -4.05
N TRP A 143 -22.71 -7.56 -3.14
CA TRP A 143 -23.02 -7.05 -1.78
C TRP A 143 -21.85 -7.04 -0.80
N ARG A 144 -20.69 -7.60 -1.17
CA ARG A 144 -19.49 -7.78 -0.33
C ARG A 144 -18.22 -7.29 -1.03
N ARG A 145 -18.36 -6.65 -2.19
CA ARG A 145 -17.23 -6.21 -2.99
C ARG A 145 -16.44 -5.10 -2.32
N ASP A 146 -15.13 -5.27 -2.35
CA ASP A 146 -14.16 -4.21 -2.12
C ASP A 146 -13.42 -3.99 -3.44
N SER A 147 -14.07 -3.31 -4.39
CA SER A 147 -13.60 -3.21 -5.77
C SER A 147 -12.18 -2.66 -5.87
N ALA A 148 -11.79 -1.70 -5.01
CA ALA A 148 -10.44 -1.15 -5.02
C ALA A 148 -9.42 -2.24 -4.68
N ARG A 149 -9.65 -3.00 -3.60
CA ARG A 149 -8.75 -4.08 -3.19
C ARG A 149 -8.71 -5.20 -4.23
N GLU A 150 -9.86 -5.63 -4.74
CA GLU A 150 -9.94 -6.67 -5.78
C GLU A 150 -9.14 -6.28 -7.03
N GLU A 151 -9.30 -5.05 -7.52
CA GLU A 151 -8.55 -4.54 -8.67
C GLU A 151 -7.04 -4.56 -8.42
N MET A 152 -6.58 -4.19 -7.23
CA MET A 152 -5.16 -4.16 -6.92
C MET A 152 -4.58 -5.58 -6.76
N VAL A 153 -5.34 -6.50 -6.18
CA VAL A 153 -4.97 -7.91 -6.08
C VAL A 153 -4.85 -8.55 -7.47
N ALA A 154 -5.84 -8.34 -8.33
CA ALA A 154 -5.81 -8.83 -9.70
C ALA A 154 -4.63 -8.26 -10.49
N ALA A 155 -4.31 -6.97 -10.28
CA ALA A 155 -3.19 -6.32 -10.93
C ALA A 155 -1.84 -6.91 -10.51
N ILE A 156 -1.65 -7.20 -9.22
CA ILE A 156 -0.40 -7.82 -8.73
C ILE A 156 -0.26 -9.24 -9.27
N PHE A 157 -1.30 -10.08 -9.20
CA PHE A 157 -1.25 -11.44 -9.75
C PHE A 157 -1.02 -11.45 -11.27
N ALA A 158 -1.66 -10.54 -12.01
CA ALA A 158 -1.42 -10.42 -13.45
C ALA A 158 0.02 -10.01 -13.78
N ALA A 159 0.66 -9.16 -12.96
CA ALA A 159 2.08 -8.85 -13.10
C ALA A 159 2.99 -10.04 -12.78
N MET A 160 2.58 -10.90 -11.84
CA MET A 160 3.29 -12.14 -11.50
C MET A 160 3.13 -13.24 -12.56
N GLY A 161 2.25 -13.05 -13.55
CA GLY A 161 1.97 -14.05 -14.59
C GLY A 161 1.07 -15.19 -14.14
N GLU A 162 0.35 -15.01 -13.02
CA GLU A 162 -0.55 -16.02 -12.45
C GLU A 162 -1.82 -16.16 -13.29
N MET A 163 -2.38 -17.36 -13.32
CA MET A 163 -3.65 -17.67 -13.95
C MET A 163 -4.83 -17.47 -12.97
N PRO A 164 -6.09 -17.34 -13.46
CA PRO A 164 -7.23 -17.06 -12.59
C PRO A 164 -7.46 -18.09 -11.46
N HIS A 165 -7.20 -19.37 -11.73
CA HIS A 165 -7.35 -20.44 -10.75
C HIS A 165 -6.23 -20.44 -9.70
N GLU A 166 -4.99 -20.13 -10.10
CA GLU A 166 -3.84 -20.02 -9.19
C GLU A 166 -4.02 -18.82 -8.25
N ALA A 167 -4.45 -17.67 -8.77
CA ALA A 167 -4.77 -16.49 -7.97
C ALA A 167 -5.85 -16.77 -6.91
N LEU A 168 -6.89 -17.53 -7.27
CA LEU A 168 -7.93 -17.98 -6.34
C LEU A 168 -7.38 -18.92 -5.27
N GLU A 169 -6.60 -19.93 -5.67
CA GLU A 169 -6.00 -20.90 -4.75
C GLU A 169 -5.07 -20.23 -3.73
N ARG A 170 -4.25 -19.27 -4.16
CA ARG A 170 -3.37 -18.51 -3.26
C ARG A 170 -4.16 -17.69 -2.25
N LEU A 171 -5.24 -17.03 -2.68
CA LEU A 171 -6.13 -16.28 -1.78
C LEU A 171 -6.83 -17.20 -0.77
N ASP A 172 -7.34 -18.35 -1.22
CA ASP A 172 -8.03 -19.29 -0.34
C ASP A 172 -7.06 -19.95 0.66
N THR A 173 -5.85 -20.27 0.22
CA THR A 173 -4.77 -20.76 1.09
C THR A 173 -4.44 -19.72 2.17
N ALA A 174 -4.25 -18.45 1.79
CA ALA A 174 -4.01 -17.36 2.74
C ALA A 174 -5.17 -17.17 3.73
N ARG A 175 -6.43 -17.15 3.25
CA ARG A 175 -7.62 -17.05 4.10
C ARG A 175 -7.69 -18.19 5.11
N GLN A 176 -7.44 -19.43 4.64
CA GLN A 176 -7.53 -20.62 5.48
C GLN A 176 -6.45 -20.67 6.54
N ALA A 177 -5.21 -20.29 6.19
CA ALA A 177 -4.11 -20.21 7.14
C ALA A 177 -4.40 -19.19 8.25
N LEU A 178 -4.85 -17.99 7.90
CA LEU A 178 -5.21 -16.94 8.85
C LEU A 178 -6.38 -17.34 9.77
N ARG A 179 -7.42 -17.98 9.21
CA ARG A 179 -8.57 -18.47 10.00
C ARG A 179 -8.15 -19.57 10.98
N THR A 180 -7.33 -20.52 10.52
CA THR A 180 -6.77 -21.61 11.36
C THR A 180 -5.94 -21.04 12.50
N ALA A 181 -5.22 -19.94 12.27
CA ALA A 181 -4.47 -19.22 13.29
C ALA A 181 -5.34 -18.43 14.30
N GLY A 182 -6.67 -18.43 14.15
CA GLY A 182 -7.60 -17.74 15.05
C GLY A 182 -7.85 -16.27 14.72
N VAL A 183 -7.46 -15.80 13.52
CA VAL A 183 -7.78 -14.44 13.06
C VAL A 183 -9.28 -14.36 12.75
N PRO A 184 -10.02 -13.34 13.24
CA PRO A 184 -11.44 -13.24 12.96
C PRO A 184 -11.74 -13.12 11.46
N LYS A 185 -12.81 -13.76 11.01
CA LYS A 185 -13.14 -13.95 9.58
C LYS A 185 -12.97 -12.70 8.71
N SER A 186 -13.57 -11.57 9.08
CA SER A 186 -13.49 -10.34 8.28
C SER A 186 -12.06 -9.79 8.15
N HIS A 187 -11.23 -9.94 9.17
CA HIS A 187 -9.83 -9.52 9.14
C HIS A 187 -8.97 -10.50 8.37
N ALA A 188 -9.27 -11.80 8.44
CA ALA A 188 -8.61 -12.81 7.63
C ALA A 188 -8.84 -12.59 6.13
N GLU A 189 -10.07 -12.24 5.71
CA GLU A 189 -10.36 -11.87 4.30
C GLU A 189 -9.51 -10.70 3.82
N ALA A 190 -9.49 -9.61 4.60
CA ALA A 190 -8.77 -8.40 4.22
C ALA A 190 -7.26 -8.61 4.22
N ALA A 191 -6.71 -9.35 5.19
CA ALA A 191 -5.29 -9.66 5.27
C ALA A 191 -4.83 -10.65 4.19
N ALA A 192 -5.69 -11.61 3.79
CA ALA A 192 -5.38 -12.55 2.71
C ALA A 192 -5.02 -11.84 1.39
N CYS A 193 -5.71 -10.75 1.07
CA CYS A 193 -5.42 -9.91 -0.09
C CYS A 193 -4.07 -9.19 -0.04
N GLU A 194 -3.40 -9.14 1.12
CA GLU A 194 -2.04 -8.59 1.23
C GLU A 194 -0.99 -9.70 1.31
N ILE A 195 -1.37 -10.90 1.78
CA ILE A 195 -0.44 -11.99 2.03
C ILE A 195 -0.33 -13.06 0.95
N ALA A 196 -1.31 -13.13 0.04
CA ALA A 196 -1.37 -14.18 -0.97
C ALA A 196 -0.24 -14.12 -2.03
N PHE A 197 0.51 -13.01 -2.09
CA PHE A 197 1.59 -12.81 -3.07
C PHE A 197 2.96 -13.33 -2.60
N PHE A 198 3.05 -13.87 -1.39
CA PHE A 198 4.31 -14.34 -0.83
C PHE A 198 4.21 -15.75 -0.27
N ASP A 199 5.37 -16.36 -0.10
CA ASP A 199 5.50 -17.60 0.63
C ASP A 199 5.47 -17.28 2.12
N PHE A 200 4.55 -17.93 2.84
CA PHE A 200 4.43 -17.83 4.28
C PHE A 200 4.33 -19.22 4.88
N ASP A 201 4.77 -19.38 6.12
CA ASP A 201 4.60 -20.60 6.89
C ASP A 201 3.26 -20.54 7.65
N PRO A 202 2.23 -21.32 7.27
CA PRO A 202 0.94 -21.32 7.97
C PRO A 202 1.06 -21.67 9.46
N SER A 203 2.05 -22.50 9.82
CA SER A 203 2.24 -22.95 11.20
C SER A 203 2.82 -21.85 12.10
N ALA A 204 3.55 -20.90 11.54
CA ALA A 204 4.14 -19.77 12.24
C ALA A 204 3.13 -18.64 12.54
N ILE A 205 2.00 -18.58 11.82
CA ILE A 205 1.04 -17.46 11.94
C ILE A 205 0.41 -17.41 13.34
N ALA A 206 -0.04 -18.54 13.89
CA ALA A 206 -0.73 -18.58 15.19
C ALA A 206 0.14 -18.10 16.37
N PRO A 207 1.39 -18.58 16.56
CA PRO A 207 2.26 -18.07 17.60
C PRO A 207 2.63 -16.60 17.36
N ALA A 208 2.85 -16.18 16.11
CA ALA A 208 3.16 -14.79 15.78
C ALA A 208 1.99 -13.85 16.09
N TRP A 209 0.76 -14.25 15.73
CA TRP A 209 -0.48 -13.55 16.02
C TRP A 209 -0.67 -13.31 17.52
N THR A 210 -0.43 -14.34 18.35
CA THR A 210 -0.54 -14.24 19.82
C THR A 210 0.51 -13.28 20.40
N THR A 211 1.75 -13.38 19.91
CA THR A 211 2.86 -12.53 20.34
C THR A 211 2.59 -11.07 20.01
N LEU A 212 2.15 -10.77 18.79
CA LEU A 212 1.83 -9.42 18.33
C LEU A 212 0.66 -8.80 19.12
N ASN A 213 -0.41 -9.57 19.38
CA ASN A 213 -1.54 -9.09 20.18
C ASN A 213 -1.11 -8.74 21.62
N THR A 214 -0.20 -9.53 22.20
CA THR A 214 0.35 -9.26 23.54
C THR A 214 1.21 -7.99 23.53
N ALA A 215 2.09 -7.84 22.53
CA ALA A 215 2.96 -6.69 22.39
C ALA A 215 2.21 -5.35 22.27
N VAL A 216 1.05 -5.34 21.60
CA VAL A 216 0.25 -4.11 21.44
C VAL A 216 -0.77 -3.86 22.55
N ARG A 217 -0.99 -4.82 23.47
CA ARG A 217 -2.06 -4.74 24.49
C ARG A 217 -2.02 -3.48 25.36
N GLY A 218 -0.82 -3.04 25.73
CA GLY A 218 -0.58 -1.81 26.51
C GLY A 218 -0.44 -0.52 25.68
N ARG A 219 -0.55 -0.59 24.35
CA ARG A 219 -0.28 0.53 23.43
C ARG A 219 -1.53 0.84 22.61
N SER A 220 -2.51 1.53 23.22
CA SER A 220 -3.84 1.75 22.62
C SER A 220 -3.78 2.37 21.22
N SER A 221 -2.98 3.42 20.99
CA SER A 221 -2.84 4.06 19.68
C SER A 221 -2.29 3.10 18.61
N LEU A 222 -1.32 2.26 18.97
CA LEU A 222 -0.74 1.27 18.06
C LEU A 222 -1.76 0.16 17.75
N ARG A 223 -2.41 -0.37 18.79
CA ARG A 223 -3.43 -1.42 18.67
C ARG A 223 -4.61 -0.99 17.81
N HIS A 224 -5.14 0.21 18.05
CA HIS A 224 -6.29 0.72 17.31
C HIS A 224 -5.94 1.19 15.90
N GLY A 225 -4.75 1.80 15.71
CA GLY A 225 -4.34 2.32 14.40
C GLY A 225 -3.96 1.22 13.39
N ILE A 226 -3.34 0.13 13.83
CA ILE A 226 -3.07 -1.04 12.97
C ILE A 226 -4.33 -1.89 12.82
N GLY A 227 -5.07 -2.06 13.91
CA GLY A 227 -6.21 -2.96 13.97
C GLY A 227 -5.82 -4.43 13.80
N LYS A 228 -6.83 -5.30 13.79
CA LYS A 228 -6.63 -6.75 13.67
C LYS A 228 -6.14 -7.18 12.29
N THR A 229 -6.53 -6.48 11.23
CA THR A 229 -6.08 -6.77 9.86
C THR A 229 -4.57 -6.58 9.74
N GLY A 230 -4.02 -5.42 10.13
CA GLY A 230 -2.59 -5.18 9.99
C GLY A 230 -1.72 -6.09 10.87
N LEU A 231 -2.20 -6.46 12.06
CA LEU A 231 -1.53 -7.46 12.90
C LEU A 231 -1.54 -8.85 12.25
N ALA A 232 -2.59 -9.20 11.51
CA ALA A 232 -2.71 -10.48 10.83
C ALA A 232 -1.76 -10.56 9.64
N VAL A 233 -1.61 -9.45 8.91
CA VAL A 233 -0.60 -9.33 7.85
C VAL A 233 0.81 -9.48 8.45
N LEU A 234 1.14 -8.76 9.52
CA LEU A 234 2.44 -8.88 10.21
C LEU A 234 2.72 -10.31 10.73
N ALA A 235 1.70 -10.99 11.25
CA ALA A 235 1.84 -12.36 11.73
C ALA A 235 2.24 -13.35 10.64
N ALA A 236 1.93 -13.05 9.36
CA ALA A 236 2.30 -13.90 8.24
C ALA A 236 3.76 -13.72 7.77
N HIS A 237 4.48 -12.69 8.24
CA HIS A 237 5.83 -12.35 7.77
C HIS A 237 6.98 -12.91 8.64
N GLY A 238 6.70 -13.82 9.58
CA GLY A 238 7.74 -14.60 10.26
C GLY A 238 7.70 -14.52 11.78
N ASP A 239 8.88 -14.41 12.41
CA ASP A 239 9.02 -14.50 13.87
C ASP A 239 8.24 -13.36 14.56
N GLY A 240 7.20 -13.76 15.29
CA GLY A 240 6.32 -12.84 16.00
C GLY A 240 7.04 -11.95 16.99
N ARG A 241 8.15 -12.40 17.61
CA ARG A 241 8.90 -11.60 18.58
C ARG A 241 9.71 -10.52 17.87
N ALA A 242 10.50 -10.91 16.86
CA ALA A 242 11.26 -9.96 16.06
C ALA A 242 10.35 -8.92 15.39
N THR A 243 9.21 -9.36 14.86
CA THR A 243 8.22 -8.49 14.22
C THR A 243 7.57 -7.53 15.22
N ALA A 244 7.28 -7.99 16.44
CA ALA A 244 6.73 -7.15 17.51
C ALA A 244 7.72 -6.07 17.97
N ASP A 245 9.00 -6.43 18.14
CA ASP A 245 10.05 -5.49 18.53
C ASP A 245 10.27 -4.45 17.43
N ALA A 246 10.35 -4.88 16.16
CA ALA A 246 10.44 -3.99 15.00
C ALA A 246 9.23 -3.05 14.90
N LEU A 247 8.02 -3.55 15.19
CA LEU A 247 6.80 -2.75 15.19
C LEU A 247 6.82 -1.63 16.23
N VAL A 248 7.20 -1.97 17.47
CA VAL A 248 7.28 -0.99 18.56
C VAL A 248 8.37 0.04 18.27
N ALA A 249 9.55 -0.39 17.84
CA ALA A 249 10.65 0.51 17.48
C ALA A 249 10.25 1.48 16.34
N SER A 250 9.62 0.94 15.29
CA SER A 250 9.12 1.75 14.16
C SER A 250 8.07 2.76 14.60
N PHE A 251 7.17 2.38 15.52
CA PHE A 251 6.14 3.28 16.02
C PHE A 251 6.72 4.44 16.80
N GLU A 252 7.67 4.19 17.71
CA GLU A 252 8.31 5.27 18.46
C GLU A 252 9.13 6.19 17.54
N ALA A 253 9.85 5.63 16.56
CA ALA A 253 10.59 6.41 15.56
C ALA A 253 9.66 7.33 14.75
N VAL A 254 8.54 6.81 14.24
CA VAL A 254 7.57 7.61 13.47
C VAL A 254 6.90 8.68 14.34
N ARG A 255 6.62 8.39 15.61
CA ARG A 255 6.03 9.38 16.54
C ARG A 255 6.99 10.51 16.91
N ALA A 256 8.30 10.27 16.83
CA ALA A 256 9.31 11.30 17.06
C ALA A 256 9.44 12.30 15.90
N LEU A 257 8.95 11.95 14.70
CA LEU A 257 9.02 12.80 13.51
C LEU A 257 8.27 14.13 13.70
N ARG A 258 8.78 15.18 13.03
CA ARG A 258 8.16 16.52 13.02
C ARG A 258 7.72 16.91 11.62
N PRO A 259 6.47 17.36 11.39
CA PRO A 259 5.38 17.51 12.37
C PRO A 259 4.91 16.15 12.90
N LYS A 260 4.42 16.12 14.14
CA LYS A 260 4.03 14.87 14.79
C LYS A 260 2.85 14.23 14.03
N PRO A 261 2.96 13.01 13.49
CA PRO A 261 1.83 12.33 12.88
C PRO A 261 0.77 11.99 13.93
N SER A 262 -0.49 11.84 13.50
CA SER A 262 -1.54 11.29 14.36
C SER A 262 -1.18 9.86 14.76
N GLY A 263 -1.75 9.38 15.89
CA GLY A 263 -1.49 8.02 16.36
C GLY A 263 -1.83 6.94 15.34
N ASP A 264 -2.92 7.13 14.59
CA ASP A 264 -3.35 6.23 13.52
C ASP A 264 -2.38 6.20 12.34
N VAL A 265 -1.96 7.37 11.84
CA VAL A 265 -0.97 7.46 10.75
C VAL A 265 0.37 6.87 11.19
N ALA A 266 0.80 7.16 12.42
CA ALA A 266 2.03 6.62 12.96
C ALA A 266 2.00 5.09 13.04
N ALA A 267 0.88 4.52 13.48
CA ALA A 267 0.67 3.09 13.60
C ALA A 267 0.69 2.39 12.22
N LYS A 268 0.02 2.95 11.21
CA LYS A 268 0.02 2.44 9.84
C LYS A 268 1.40 2.50 9.18
N LEU A 269 2.12 3.60 9.35
CA LEU A 269 3.50 3.72 8.86
C LEU A 269 4.42 2.72 9.56
N ALA A 270 4.31 2.60 10.89
CA ALA A 270 5.12 1.66 11.67
C ALA A 270 4.90 0.20 11.27
N MET A 271 3.66 -0.20 10.99
CA MET A 271 3.34 -1.53 10.47
C MET A 271 4.13 -1.82 9.19
N ARG A 272 4.18 -0.89 8.24
CA ARG A 272 4.89 -1.08 6.97
C ARG A 272 6.41 -1.03 7.11
N LEU A 273 6.92 -0.22 8.03
CA LEU A 273 8.35 -0.23 8.39
C LEU A 273 8.77 -1.55 9.05
N ALA A 274 7.90 -2.15 9.86
CA ALA A 274 8.16 -3.46 10.46
C ALA A 274 8.20 -4.57 9.40
N GLN A 275 7.29 -4.55 8.42
CA GLN A 275 7.34 -5.48 7.27
C GLN A 275 8.62 -5.30 6.44
N ALA A 276 9.01 -4.07 6.17
CA ALA A 276 10.24 -3.79 5.43
C ALA A 276 11.51 -4.27 6.16
N GLN A 277 11.51 -4.30 7.49
CA GLN A 277 12.62 -4.80 8.31
C GLN A 277 12.75 -6.32 8.28
N THR A 278 11.68 -7.06 7.97
CA THR A 278 11.73 -8.53 7.86
C THR A 278 12.27 -9.01 6.50
N GLY A 279 12.69 -8.09 5.61
CA GLY A 279 13.24 -8.38 4.30
C GLY A 279 12.16 -8.46 3.23
N GLU A 280 12.15 -7.51 2.29
CA GLU A 280 11.16 -7.46 1.21
C GLU A 280 11.84 -7.42 -0.16
N THR A 281 11.51 -8.38 -1.03
CA THR A 281 11.74 -8.30 -2.48
C THR A 281 10.41 -8.12 -3.22
N ALA A 282 10.43 -7.63 -4.47
CA ALA A 282 9.23 -7.62 -5.31
C ALA A 282 8.61 -9.04 -5.36
N PRO A 283 7.28 -9.22 -5.24
CA PRO A 283 6.17 -8.26 -5.40
C PRO A 283 5.75 -7.48 -4.12
N ILE A 284 6.47 -7.62 -3.00
CA ILE A 284 6.09 -7.05 -1.69
C ILE A 284 6.05 -5.52 -1.72
N ALA A 285 6.93 -4.87 -2.49
CA ALA A 285 6.94 -3.43 -2.67
C ALA A 285 5.62 -2.87 -3.26
N ALA A 286 4.98 -3.58 -4.20
CA ALA A 286 3.72 -3.13 -4.82
C ALA A 286 2.53 -3.24 -3.86
N ALA A 287 2.47 -4.29 -3.03
CA ALA A 287 1.48 -4.41 -1.95
C ALA A 287 1.68 -3.35 -0.86
N ARG A 288 2.94 -2.98 -0.58
CA ARG A 288 3.31 -1.90 0.33
C ARG A 288 2.97 -0.51 -0.22
N ASP A 289 3.16 -0.28 -1.52
CA ASP A 289 2.73 0.93 -2.23
C ASP A 289 1.21 1.11 -2.19
N LEU A 290 0.49 0.02 -2.46
CA LEU A 290 -0.96 -0.10 -2.29
C LEU A 290 -1.40 0.35 -0.90
N ALA A 291 -0.73 -0.13 0.14
CA ALA A 291 -1.05 0.23 1.50
C ALA A 291 -0.69 1.67 1.85
N ALA A 292 0.43 2.18 1.33
CA ALA A 292 0.81 3.59 1.46
C ALA A 292 -0.25 4.50 0.81
N ILE A 293 -0.80 4.08 -0.33
CA ILE A 293 -1.85 4.79 -1.05
C ILE A 293 -3.18 4.76 -0.27
N LEU A 294 -3.63 3.60 0.20
CA LEU A 294 -4.84 3.49 1.01
C LEU A 294 -4.72 4.28 2.33
N ALA A 295 -3.55 4.25 2.96
CA ALA A 295 -3.28 5.03 4.17
C ALA A 295 -3.28 6.54 3.89
N ALA A 296 -2.70 6.97 2.78
CA ALA A 296 -2.72 8.37 2.35
C ALA A 296 -4.15 8.85 2.01
N GLN A 297 -4.96 8.01 1.36
CA GLN A 297 -6.37 8.29 1.07
C GLN A 297 -7.19 8.43 2.36
N ALA A 298 -7.01 7.51 3.32
CA ALA A 298 -7.67 7.59 4.62
C ALA A 298 -7.27 8.86 5.41
N ALA A 299 -5.99 9.25 5.36
CA ALA A 299 -5.50 10.47 5.98
C ALA A 299 -6.09 11.73 5.32
N MET A 300 -6.26 11.74 4.00
CA MET A 300 -6.90 12.83 3.26
C MET A 300 -8.36 13.02 3.69
N ILE A 301 -9.14 11.95 3.75
CA ILE A 301 -10.54 11.98 4.18
C ILE A 301 -10.62 12.56 5.60
N ALA A 302 -9.81 12.06 6.53
CA ALA A 302 -9.78 12.56 7.90
C ALA A 302 -9.39 14.05 8.00
N ALA A 303 -8.44 14.51 7.19
CA ALA A 303 -8.02 15.93 7.16
C ALA A 303 -9.12 16.85 6.60
N VAL A 304 -9.84 16.41 5.55
CA VAL A 304 -10.99 17.15 5.01
C VAL A 304 -12.11 17.22 6.04
N THR A 305 -12.47 16.09 6.66
CA THR A 305 -13.51 16.04 7.71
C THR A 305 -13.16 16.94 8.89
N ALA A 306 -11.91 16.92 9.37
CA ALA A 306 -11.46 17.79 10.45
C ALA A 306 -11.49 19.28 10.07
N SER A 307 -11.14 19.62 8.81
CA SER A 307 -11.22 21.00 8.31
C SER A 307 -12.66 21.51 8.19
N THR A 308 -13.59 20.65 7.78
CA THR A 308 -15.02 20.99 7.73
C THR A 308 -15.62 21.13 9.12
N SER A 309 -15.25 20.28 10.08
CA SER A 309 -15.71 20.39 11.47
C SER A 309 -15.15 21.64 12.16
N ALA A 310 -13.88 21.98 11.93
CA ALA A 310 -13.27 23.20 12.46
C ALA A 310 -13.90 24.48 11.87
N ALA A 311 -14.26 24.46 10.58
CA ALA A 311 -14.94 25.58 9.92
C ALA A 311 -16.38 25.78 10.44
N VAL A 312 -17.12 24.69 10.72
CA VAL A 312 -18.46 24.77 11.31
C VAL A 312 -18.41 25.30 12.74
N VAL A 313 -17.45 24.83 13.56
CA VAL A 313 -17.29 25.31 14.94
C VAL A 313 -16.81 26.77 15.00
N ALA A 314 -15.99 27.21 14.05
CA ALA A 314 -15.56 28.61 13.95
C ALA A 314 -16.65 29.56 13.38
N ALA A 315 -17.70 29.00 12.76
CA ALA A 315 -18.86 29.73 12.25
C ALA A 315 -20.10 29.63 13.16
N SER A 316 -19.96 29.00 14.34
CA SER A 316 -21.02 28.83 15.36
C SER A 316 -20.85 29.81 16.51
#